data_AF-A0A1V4ULT0-F1
#
_entry.id   AF-A0A1V4ULT0-F1
#
_cell.length_a   1.000
_cell.length_b   1.000
_cell.length_c   1.000
_cell.angle_alpha   90.00
_cell.angle_beta   90.00
_cell.angle_gamma   90.00
#
_symmetry.space_group_name_H-M   'P 1'
#
loop_
_entity.id
_entity.type
_entity.pdbx_description
1 polymer ?
#
loop_
_entity_poly.entity_id
_entity_poly.type
_entity_poly.pdbx_seq_one_letter_code
_entity_poly.pdbx_strand_id
1 'polypeptide(L)'
;MQVDDFSLKDPDWERKLIDGNQSLLELMRLSLDHDIVAREWATDFERSFQLAGRLREMVSIYGLNDGVVRTFLEALAEVPDSLISAKFGRERAVEVSRMAVDALLDSTLNKARKMDCELNNRDMNPGSTADLIAASLFISLLRRLRF
;
A
#
# COMPACT_ATOMS: atom_id res chain seq x y z
N MET A 1 4.79 7.33 24.50
CA MET A 1 5.14 6.10 23.79
C MET A 1 5.27 6.46 22.33
N GLN A 2 6.49 6.48 21.82
CA GLN A 2 6.83 6.83 20.44
C GLN A 2 7.26 5.57 19.69
N VAL A 3 7.24 5.61 18.35
CA VAL A 3 7.69 4.49 17.50
C VAL A 3 9.10 4.01 17.90
N ASP A 4 9.98 4.95 18.23
CA ASP A 4 11.37 4.67 18.61
C ASP A 4 11.50 3.85 19.90
N ASP A 5 10.49 3.83 20.78
CA ASP A 5 10.50 3.07 22.03
C ASP A 5 10.50 1.55 21.80
N PHE A 6 10.05 1.08 20.62
CA PHE A 6 9.96 -0.33 20.22
C PHE A 6 10.77 -0.64 18.96
N SER A 7 11.86 0.10 18.73
CA SER A 7 12.75 -0.15 17.60
C SER A 7 13.38 -1.55 17.66
N LEU A 8 13.28 -2.34 16.59
CA LEU A 8 13.93 -3.66 16.49
C LEU A 8 15.47 -3.58 16.45
N LYS A 9 16.04 -2.37 16.31
CA LYS A 9 17.49 -2.14 16.42
C LYS A 9 17.95 -2.10 17.88
N ASP A 10 17.03 -1.92 18.81
CA ASP A 10 17.32 -1.95 20.23
C ASP A 10 17.52 -3.42 20.67
N PRO A 11 18.68 -3.82 21.20
CA PRO A 11 18.89 -5.19 21.66
C PRO A 11 17.90 -5.65 22.74
N ASP A 12 17.27 -4.72 23.47
CA ASP A 12 16.28 -5.01 24.51
C ASP A 12 14.82 -4.93 24.01
N TRP A 13 14.59 -4.86 22.68
CA TRP A 13 13.25 -4.69 22.11
C TRP A 13 12.24 -5.75 22.61
N GLU A 14 12.68 -7.00 22.73
CA GLU A 14 11.82 -8.12 23.14
C GLU A 14 11.34 -7.94 24.57
N ARG A 15 12.26 -7.61 25.48
CA ARG A 15 11.94 -7.36 26.87
C ARG A 15 11.03 -6.15 27.02
N LYS A 16 11.30 -5.05 26.30
CA LYS A 16 10.45 -3.84 26.32
C LYS A 16 9.04 -4.14 25.82
N LEU A 17 8.90 -4.98 24.81
CA LEU A 17 7.60 -5.38 24.27
C LEU A 17 6.81 -6.23 25.27
N ILE A 18 7.47 -7.20 25.92
CA ILE A 18 6.88 -8.06 26.96
C ILE A 18 6.50 -7.23 28.20
N ASP A 19 7.44 -6.45 28.74
CA ASP A 19 7.25 -5.64 29.95
C ASP A 19 6.22 -4.51 29.70
N GLY A 20 6.20 -3.97 28.48
CA GLY A 20 5.25 -2.93 28.05
C GLY A 20 3.82 -3.42 27.83
N ASN A 21 3.61 -4.74 27.76
CA ASN A 21 2.30 -5.40 27.58
C ASN A 21 1.45 -4.77 26.47
N GLN A 22 2.07 -4.42 25.35
CA GLN A 22 1.41 -3.77 24.21
C GLN A 22 0.79 -4.83 23.30
N SER A 23 -0.46 -4.62 22.92
CA SER A 23 -1.13 -5.40 21.89
C SER A 23 -0.59 -5.05 20.50
N LEU A 24 -0.74 -5.98 19.54
CA LEU A 24 -0.38 -5.73 18.14
C LEU A 24 -1.06 -4.47 17.59
N LEU A 25 -2.33 -4.23 17.94
CA LEU A 25 -3.08 -3.07 17.49
C LEU A 25 -2.49 -1.76 18.04
N GLU A 26 -2.03 -1.75 19.30
CA GLU A 26 -1.35 -0.57 19.86
C GLU A 26 -0.03 -0.30 19.14
N LEU A 27 0.74 -1.33 18.81
CA LEU A 27 1.97 -1.19 18.03
C LEU A 27 1.69 -0.66 16.61
N MET A 28 0.65 -1.16 15.94
CA MET A 28 0.24 -0.66 14.62
C MET A 28 -0.21 0.81 14.69
N ARG A 29 -0.92 1.20 15.75
CA ARG A 29 -1.30 2.60 15.99
C ARG A 29 -0.10 3.51 16.21
N LEU A 30 1.02 3.04 16.76
CA LEU A 30 2.23 3.86 16.84
C LEU A 30 2.81 4.14 15.44
N SER A 31 2.73 3.18 14.54
CA SER A 31 3.35 3.25 13.20
C SER A 31 2.45 3.81 12.09
N LEU A 32 1.22 4.25 12.43
CA LEU A 32 0.20 4.61 11.43
C LEU A 32 0.64 5.69 10.43
N ASP A 33 1.50 6.62 10.85
CA ASP A 33 1.94 7.76 10.03
C ASP A 33 3.11 7.42 9.09
N HIS A 34 3.70 6.24 9.26
CA HIS A 34 4.88 5.81 8.52
C HIS A 34 4.62 4.61 7.62
N ASP A 35 3.63 3.78 7.94
CA ASP A 35 3.37 2.52 7.25
C ASP A 35 1.90 2.36 6.85
N ILE A 36 1.66 2.05 5.58
CA ILE A 36 0.30 1.90 5.02
C ILE A 36 -0.42 0.71 5.66
N VAL A 37 0.27 -0.40 5.90
CA VAL A 37 -0.34 -1.59 6.53
C VAL A 37 -0.69 -1.27 7.98
N ALA A 38 0.20 -0.63 8.73
CA ALA A 38 -0.07 -0.19 10.09
C ALA A 38 -1.28 0.76 10.16
N ARG A 39 -1.42 1.67 9.19
CA ARG A 39 -2.59 2.53 9.06
C ARG A 39 -3.87 1.73 8.85
N GLU A 40 -3.85 0.71 7.97
CA GLU A 40 -5.02 -0.15 7.77
C GLU A 40 -5.42 -0.87 9.07
N TRP A 41 -4.47 -1.42 9.82
CA TRP A 41 -4.75 -2.02 11.13
C TRP A 41 -5.33 -1.00 12.13
N ALA A 42 -4.78 0.22 12.15
CA ALA A 42 -5.20 1.26 13.07
C ALA A 42 -6.57 1.86 12.75
N THR A 43 -7.05 1.71 11.50
CA THR A 43 -8.27 2.33 10.96
C THR A 43 -9.29 1.31 10.45
N ASP A 44 -9.23 0.08 10.95
CA ASP A 44 -10.18 -1.00 10.60
C ASP A 44 -10.29 -1.26 9.08
N PHE A 45 -9.16 -1.18 8.38
CA PHE A 45 -9.00 -1.41 6.93
C PHE A 45 -9.82 -0.46 6.06
N GLU A 46 -10.01 0.79 6.51
CA GLU A 46 -10.83 1.79 5.83
C GLU A 46 -10.47 1.92 4.33
N ARG A 47 -9.18 2.05 4.00
CA ARG A 47 -8.76 2.26 2.61
C ARG A 47 -8.94 0.99 1.78
N SER A 48 -8.70 -0.19 2.34
CA SER A 48 -8.96 -1.46 1.67
C SER A 48 -10.43 -1.62 1.30
N PHE A 49 -11.34 -1.21 2.20
CA PHE A 49 -12.78 -1.23 1.91
C PHE A 49 -13.18 -0.24 0.81
N GLN A 50 -12.60 0.96 0.80
CA GLN A 50 -12.82 1.95 -0.26
C GLN A 50 -12.31 1.42 -1.62
N LEU A 51 -11.07 0.91 -1.66
CA LEU A 51 -10.46 0.35 -2.86
C LEU A 51 -11.18 -0.93 -3.34
N ALA A 52 -11.76 -1.72 -2.45
CA ALA A 52 -12.63 -2.84 -2.86
C ALA A 52 -13.88 -2.36 -3.63
N GLY A 53 -14.42 -1.19 -3.27
CA GLY A 53 -15.48 -0.53 -4.04
C GLY A 53 -14.99 -0.13 -5.43
N ARG A 54 -13.85 0.57 -5.49
CA ARG A 54 -13.24 1.03 -6.75
C ARG A 54 -12.85 -0.13 -7.67
N LEU A 55 -12.29 -1.20 -7.11
CA LEU A 55 -11.95 -2.41 -7.85
C LEU A 55 -13.17 -2.95 -8.60
N ARG A 56 -14.33 -2.99 -7.96
CA ARG A 56 -15.57 -3.44 -8.60
C ARG A 56 -15.94 -2.58 -9.81
N GLU A 57 -15.86 -1.26 -9.65
CA GLU A 57 -16.15 -0.32 -10.73
C GLU A 57 -15.15 -0.47 -11.87
N MET A 58 -13.86 -0.44 -11.56
CA MET A 58 -12.78 -0.56 -12.55
C MET A 58 -12.81 -1.89 -13.29
N VAL A 59 -13.05 -3.00 -12.60
CA VAL A 59 -13.18 -4.32 -13.22
C VAL A 59 -14.41 -4.39 -14.13
N SER A 60 -15.52 -3.74 -13.77
CA SER A 60 -16.71 -3.70 -14.62
C SER A 60 -16.51 -2.92 -15.93
N ILE A 61 -15.62 -1.91 -15.91
CA ILE A 61 -15.36 -1.02 -17.06
C ILE A 61 -14.24 -1.59 -17.94
N TYR A 62 -13.15 -2.05 -17.32
CA TYR A 62 -11.90 -2.39 -18.02
C TYR A 62 -11.59 -3.90 -18.02
N GLY A 63 -12.41 -4.72 -17.37
CA GLY A 63 -12.14 -6.13 -17.13
C GLY A 63 -11.20 -6.38 -15.95
N LEU A 64 -11.02 -7.64 -15.59
CA LEU A 64 -10.31 -8.05 -14.37
C LEU A 64 -8.91 -7.45 -14.26
N ASN A 65 -8.02 -7.78 -15.20
CA ASN A 65 -6.61 -7.42 -15.10
C ASN A 65 -6.40 -5.90 -15.17
N ASP A 66 -6.96 -5.24 -16.18
CA ASP A 66 -6.78 -3.80 -16.36
C ASP A 66 -7.47 -3.00 -15.24
N GLY A 67 -8.61 -3.47 -14.74
CA GLY A 67 -9.29 -2.86 -13.60
C GLY A 67 -8.47 -2.92 -12.32
N VAL A 68 -7.81 -4.05 -12.05
CA VAL A 68 -6.89 -4.20 -10.91
C VAL A 68 -5.67 -3.30 -11.08
N VAL A 69 -5.04 -3.28 -12.26
CA VAL A 69 -3.87 -2.41 -12.52
C VAL A 69 -4.23 -0.94 -12.36
N ARG A 70 -5.40 -0.50 -12.87
CA ARG A 70 -5.86 0.88 -12.70
C ARG A 70 -6.10 1.22 -11.24
N THR A 71 -6.74 0.34 -10.48
CA THR A 71 -6.97 0.58 -9.05
C THR A 71 -5.66 0.62 -8.26
N PHE A 72 -4.68 -0.22 -8.62
CA PHE A 72 -3.33 -0.16 -8.07
C PHE A 72 -2.66 1.18 -8.34
N LEU A 73 -2.70 1.66 -9.59
CA LEU A 73 -2.12 2.95 -9.96
C LEU A 73 -2.81 4.12 -9.26
N GLU A 74 -4.13 4.09 -9.09
CA GLU A 74 -4.86 5.08 -8.29
C GLU A 74 -4.40 5.07 -6.83
N ALA A 75 -4.31 3.90 -6.22
CA ALA A 75 -3.85 3.77 -4.84
C ALA A 75 -2.41 4.31 -4.67
N LEU A 76 -1.52 4.02 -5.62
CA LEU A 76 -0.13 4.48 -5.62
C LEU A 76 -0.02 5.99 -5.87
N ALA A 77 -0.89 6.54 -6.73
CA ALA A 77 -0.93 7.96 -7.04
C ALA A 77 -1.39 8.82 -5.85
N GLU A 78 -2.34 8.32 -5.06
CA GLU A 78 -2.91 9.03 -3.91
C GLU A 78 -1.99 9.08 -2.69
N VAL A 79 -1.32 7.98 -2.38
CA VAL A 79 -0.50 7.84 -1.18
C VAL A 79 0.86 7.25 -1.55
N PRO A 80 1.97 7.97 -1.28
CA PRO A 80 3.31 7.45 -1.51
C PRO A 80 3.54 6.14 -0.76
N ASP A 81 4.12 5.16 -1.45
CA ASP A 81 4.34 3.83 -0.91
C ASP A 81 5.29 3.84 0.29
N SER A 82 4.89 3.19 1.40
CA SER A 82 5.67 3.16 2.64
C SER A 82 6.94 2.31 2.53
N LEU A 83 6.93 1.21 1.76
CA LEU A 83 8.11 0.39 1.54
C LEU A 83 9.17 1.15 0.74
N ILE A 84 8.76 1.85 -0.32
CA ILE A 84 9.65 2.74 -1.07
C ILE A 84 10.15 3.86 -0.17
N SER A 85 9.27 4.49 0.61
CA SER A 85 9.65 5.58 1.53
C SER A 85 10.70 5.13 2.54
N ALA A 86 10.54 3.94 3.12
CA ALA A 86 11.48 3.37 4.09
C ALA A 86 12.84 3.02 3.48
N LYS A 87 12.87 2.51 2.24
CA LYS A 87 14.10 2.05 1.58
C LYS A 87 14.85 3.15 0.82
N PHE A 88 14.12 4.08 0.20
CA PHE A 88 14.66 5.08 -0.74
C PHE A 88 14.33 6.54 -0.38
N GLY A 89 13.59 6.76 0.71
CA GLY A 89 13.17 8.07 1.17
C GLY A 89 11.87 8.55 0.53
N ARG A 90 11.20 9.47 1.23
CA ARG A 90 9.88 10.01 0.85
C ARG A 90 9.86 10.68 -0.52
N GLU A 91 10.93 11.38 -0.90
CA GLU A 91 11.01 12.07 -2.20
C GLU A 91 10.87 11.09 -3.36
N ARG A 92 11.52 9.93 -3.26
CA ARG A 92 11.44 8.85 -4.25
C ARG A 92 10.07 8.20 -4.27
N ALA A 93 9.45 7.99 -3.12
CA ALA A 93 8.07 7.49 -3.08
C ALA A 93 7.08 8.46 -3.76
N VAL A 94 7.25 9.77 -3.56
CA VAL A 94 6.45 10.81 -4.22
C VAL A 94 6.70 10.85 -5.74
N GLU A 95 7.95 10.66 -6.18
CA GLU A 95 8.27 10.52 -7.61
C GLU A 95 7.51 9.33 -8.23
N VAL A 96 7.49 8.18 -7.56
CA VAL A 96 6.75 7.00 -8.01
C VAL A 96 5.23 7.26 -8.07
N SER A 97 4.65 7.96 -7.10
CA SER A 97 3.25 8.37 -7.16
C SER A 97 2.95 9.26 -8.37
N ARG A 98 3.86 10.17 -8.75
CA ARG A 98 3.71 10.99 -9.96
C ARG A 98 3.77 10.16 -11.24
N MET A 99 4.65 9.16 -11.29
CA MET A 99 4.69 8.21 -12.41
C MET A 99 3.36 7.44 -12.53
N ALA A 100 2.75 7.07 -11.39
CA ALA A 100 1.44 6.41 -11.37
C ALA A 100 0.33 7.32 -11.93
N VAL A 101 0.33 8.62 -11.58
CA VAL A 101 -0.58 9.62 -12.19
C VAL A 101 -0.42 9.66 -13.70
N ASP A 102 0.82 9.76 -14.18
CA ASP A 102 1.09 9.79 -15.63
C ASP A 102 0.67 8.51 -16.35
N ALA A 103 0.80 7.36 -15.67
CA ALA A 103 0.39 6.06 -16.19
C ALA A 103 -1.13 5.91 -16.27
N LEU A 104 -1.90 6.49 -15.34
CA LEU A 104 -3.36 6.49 -15.36
C LEU A 104 -3.95 7.25 -16.55
N LEU A 105 -3.26 8.31 -17.00
CA LEU A 105 -3.65 9.10 -18.17
C LEU A 105 -3.53 8.32 -19.49
N ASP A 106 -2.80 7.20 -19.50
CA ASP A 106 -2.68 6.33 -20.67
C ASP A 106 -3.75 5.23 -20.65
N SER A 107 -4.72 5.33 -21.56
CA SER A 107 -5.79 4.35 -21.71
C SER A 107 -5.28 2.95 -22.07
N THR A 108 -4.08 2.83 -22.65
CA THR A 108 -3.50 1.55 -23.11
C THR A 108 -2.64 0.84 -22.06
N LEU A 109 -2.41 1.48 -20.90
CA LEU A 109 -1.50 1.04 -19.83
C LEU A 109 -0.05 0.80 -20.30
N ASN A 110 0.35 1.32 -21.46
CA ASN A 110 1.73 1.20 -21.95
C ASN A 110 2.70 2.01 -21.07
N LYS A 111 2.28 3.18 -20.58
CA LYS A 111 3.04 3.93 -19.58
C LYS A 111 3.18 3.16 -18.27
N ALA A 112 2.15 2.43 -17.84
CA ALA A 112 2.23 1.57 -16.65
C ALA A 112 3.28 0.46 -16.83
N ARG A 113 3.31 -0.20 -18.00
CA ARG A 113 4.35 -1.21 -18.31
C ARG A 113 5.76 -0.62 -18.33
N LYS A 114 5.93 0.59 -18.88
CA LYS A 114 7.23 1.29 -18.88
C LYS A 114 7.66 1.66 -17.46
N MET A 115 6.75 2.19 -16.67
CA MET A 115 6.95 2.47 -15.25
C MET A 115 7.38 1.22 -14.50
N ASP A 116 6.68 0.10 -14.67
CA ASP A 116 7.00 -1.17 -14.02
C ASP A 116 8.44 -1.63 -14.34
N CYS A 117 8.84 -1.59 -15.62
CA CYS A 117 10.21 -1.89 -16.02
C CYS A 117 11.24 -0.94 -15.39
N GLU A 118 10.94 0.36 -15.31
CA GLU A 118 11.82 1.36 -14.70
C GLU A 118 11.99 1.14 -13.20
N LEU A 119 10.89 0.89 -12.48
CA LEU A 119 10.90 0.62 -11.04
C LEU A 119 11.65 -0.69 -10.73
N ASN A 120 11.42 -1.73 -11.53
CA ASN A 120 12.12 -3.00 -11.38
C ASN A 120 13.63 -2.84 -11.57
N ASN A 121 14.07 -2.06 -12.57
CA ASN A 121 15.49 -1.78 -12.79
C ASN A 121 16.13 -0.96 -11.67
N ARG A 122 15.34 -0.22 -10.89
CA ARG A 122 15.79 0.56 -9.73
C ARG A 122 15.56 -0.15 -8.39
N ASP A 123 15.03 -1.39 -8.41
CA ASP A 123 14.65 -2.15 -7.21
C ASP A 123 13.67 -1.38 -6.29
N MET A 124 12.81 -0.56 -6.91
CA MET A 124 11.83 0.32 -6.26
C MET A 124 10.44 -0.29 -6.32
N ASN A 125 10.22 -1.37 -5.56
CA ASN A 125 8.93 -2.07 -5.53
C ASN A 125 7.90 -1.34 -4.64
N PRO A 126 6.75 -0.89 -5.19
CA PRO A 126 5.62 -0.35 -4.42
C PRO A 126 4.83 -1.47 -3.71
N GLY A 127 5.50 -2.16 -2.79
CA GLY A 127 5.01 -3.37 -2.14
C GLY A 127 3.86 -3.12 -1.16
N SER A 128 3.91 -2.05 -0.37
CA SER A 128 2.84 -1.73 0.58
C SER A 128 1.52 -1.40 -0.14
N THR A 129 1.61 -0.80 -1.33
CA THR A 129 0.46 -0.58 -2.20
C THR A 129 -0.07 -1.90 -2.77
N ALA A 130 0.80 -2.86 -3.08
CA ALA A 130 0.38 -4.18 -3.52
C ALA A 130 -0.36 -4.95 -2.42
N ASP A 131 0.13 -4.88 -1.17
CA ASP A 131 -0.54 -5.47 0.00
C ASP A 131 -1.94 -4.89 0.20
N LEU A 132 -2.08 -3.57 0.03
CA LEU A 132 -3.37 -2.88 0.10
C LEU A 132 -4.35 -3.36 -0.99
N ILE A 133 -3.88 -3.54 -2.22
CA ILE A 133 -4.71 -4.08 -3.31
C ILE A 133 -5.07 -5.54 -3.07
N ALA A 134 -4.17 -6.35 -2.50
CA ALA A 134 -4.47 -7.72 -2.13
C ALA A 134 -5.58 -7.80 -1.07
N ALA A 135 -5.52 -6.97 -0.02
CA ALA A 135 -6.58 -6.87 0.98
C ALA A 135 -7.91 -6.42 0.36
N SER A 136 -7.86 -5.45 -0.54
CA SER A 136 -9.05 -4.93 -1.26
C SER A 136 -9.69 -5.97 -2.18
N LEU A 137 -8.87 -6.77 -2.87
CA LEU A 137 -9.32 -7.91 -3.67
C LEU A 137 -9.98 -8.97 -2.80
N PHE A 138 -9.40 -9.31 -1.66
CA PHE A 138 -9.99 -10.25 -0.71
C PHE A 138 -11.36 -9.78 -0.22
N ILE A 139 -11.48 -8.51 0.17
CA ILE A 139 -12.77 -7.91 0.56
C ILE A 139 -13.78 -7.97 -0.60
N SER A 140 -13.33 -7.69 -1.83
CA SER A 140 -14.17 -7.75 -3.03
C SER A 140 -14.72 -9.16 -3.25
N LEU A 141 -13.86 -10.18 -3.13
CA LEU A 141 -14.24 -11.60 -3.23
C LEU A 141 -15.28 -11.98 -2.18
N LEU A 142 -15.09 -11.58 -0.91
CA LEU A 142 -16.07 -11.83 0.15
C LEU A 142 -17.42 -11.15 -0.14
N ARG A 143 -17.40 -9.97 -0.77
CA ARG A 143 -18.58 -9.25 -1.26
C ARG A 143 -19.11 -9.78 -2.61
N ARG A 144 -18.78 -11.02 -2.97
CA ARG A 144 -19.23 -11.72 -4.18
C ARG A 144 -18.93 -10.95 -5.46
N LEU A 145 -17.75 -10.35 -5.58
CA LEU A 145 -17.25 -9.95 -6.89
C LEU A 145 -17.23 -11.19 -7.79
N ARG A 146 -17.94 -11.14 -8.90
CA ARG A 146 -17.88 -12.17 -9.95
C ARG A 146 -17.01 -11.59 -11.06
N PHE A 147 -15.95 -12.32 -11.40
CA PHE A 147 -15.08 -12.01 -12.53
C PHE A 147 -15.66 -12.54 -13.83
#